data_AF-A0A960CLD6-F1
#
_entry.id   AF-A0A960CLD6-F1
#
_cell.length_a   1.000
_cell.length_b   1.000
_cell.length_c   1.000
_cell.angle_alpha   90.00
_cell.angle_beta   90.00
_cell.angle_gamma   90.00
#
_symmetry.space_group_name_H-M   'P 1'
#
loop_
_entity.id
_entity.type
_entity.pdbx_description
1 polymer ?
#
loop_
_entity_poly.entity_id
_entity_poly.type
_entity_poly.pdbx_seq_one_letter_code
_entity_poly.pdbx_strand_id
1 'polypeptide(L)'
;MIEPTPTDAGAGDGAPASSDADSPGGRSSVEPAAAQRLVATFIHADDPAVGAVVDQLSAEDDQRVATLMDVVLSDPDRLQALHDSGLMDGLPNVALDQIARMTTDALGTSLASVTLVGQDRQFLAGCNVPETGFPRSRPLTLSFSKFVVASGRTLIVHDATKHRLFAQHPAVQGGVVVAFVGVPLIDSQGHTIGTLSTWDDHPRHWTTGQIQILTDLAQVAATKVFR
;
A
#
# COMPACT_ATOMS: atom_id res chain seq x y z
N MET A 1 74.06 25.41 0.61
CA MET A 1 72.92 25.28 -0.32
C MET A 1 73.16 24.01 -1.11
N ILE A 2 72.15 23.13 -1.19
CA ILE A 2 72.15 21.78 -1.80
C ILE A 2 72.61 20.66 -0.84
N GLU A 3 71.65 19.93 -0.28
CA GLU A 3 71.82 18.57 0.28
C GLU A 3 71.58 17.53 -0.81
N PRO A 4 72.26 16.36 -0.79
CA PRO A 4 71.89 15.21 -1.60
C PRO A 4 71.11 14.16 -0.80
N THR A 5 70.04 13.65 -1.41
CA THR A 5 69.33 12.41 -1.05
C THR A 5 70.20 11.19 -1.37
N PRO A 6 69.97 10.05 -0.69
CA PRO A 6 70.09 8.76 -1.36
C PRO A 6 68.82 7.90 -1.27
N THR A 7 68.66 7.17 -2.35
CA THR A 7 67.59 6.27 -2.77
C THR A 7 67.79 4.84 -2.23
N ASP A 8 66.66 4.14 -2.03
CA ASP A 8 66.35 2.78 -2.52
C ASP A 8 66.35 1.55 -1.61
N ALA A 9 65.49 0.61 -2.04
CA ALA A 9 65.33 -0.82 -1.76
C ALA A 9 64.50 -1.19 -0.51
N GLY A 10 63.52 -2.10 -0.55
CA GLY A 10 63.08 -3.04 -1.60
C GLY A 10 62.59 -4.36 -0.95
N ALA A 11 61.69 -5.08 -1.65
CA ALA A 11 61.23 -6.48 -1.44
C ALA A 11 60.32 -6.74 -0.21
N GLY A 12 59.11 -7.31 -0.36
CA GLY A 12 58.78 -8.69 -0.75
C GLY A 12 58.05 -9.32 0.47
N ASP A 13 57.20 -10.34 0.45
CA ASP A 13 56.81 -11.38 -0.50
C ASP A 13 55.69 -12.22 0.21
N GLY A 14 54.83 -12.90 -0.56
CA GLY A 14 54.00 -14.08 -0.17
C GLY A 14 52.93 -13.93 0.94
N ALA A 15 51.77 -14.60 0.93
CA ALA A 15 51.17 -15.65 0.11
C ALA A 15 49.67 -15.77 0.54
N PRO A 16 48.83 -16.54 -0.19
CA PRO A 16 47.37 -16.58 -0.05
C PRO A 16 46.87 -17.76 0.80
N ALA A 17 45.65 -17.68 1.34
CA ALA A 17 44.79 -18.85 1.54
C ALA A 17 43.32 -18.44 1.80
N SER A 18 42.47 -18.89 0.90
CA SER A 18 41.02 -19.06 1.05
C SER A 18 40.68 -19.95 2.25
N SER A 19 39.62 -19.62 2.99
CA SER A 19 38.73 -20.64 3.53
C SER A 19 37.31 -20.12 3.58
N ASP A 20 36.50 -20.65 2.67
CA ASP A 20 35.05 -20.67 2.74
C ASP A 20 34.57 -21.12 4.13
N ALA A 21 33.65 -20.34 4.68
CA ALA A 21 32.69 -20.81 5.66
C ALA A 21 31.31 -20.32 5.20
N ASP A 22 30.83 -21.02 4.18
CA ASP A 22 29.46 -21.52 4.04
C ASP A 22 28.42 -20.82 4.93
N SER A 23 27.67 -19.90 4.32
CA SER A 23 26.47 -19.31 4.91
C SER A 23 25.29 -20.27 4.68
N PRO A 24 24.72 -20.89 5.73
CA PRO A 24 23.57 -21.75 5.55
C PRO A 24 22.29 -20.91 5.64
N GLY A 25 21.46 -20.96 4.61
CA GLY A 25 20.04 -20.67 4.75
C GLY A 25 19.49 -19.59 3.83
N GLY A 26 19.54 -19.84 2.52
CA GLY A 26 18.57 -19.27 1.59
C GLY A 26 17.17 -19.74 1.95
N ARG A 27 16.51 -19.01 2.86
CA ARG A 27 15.05 -18.92 2.80
C ARG A 27 14.79 -18.15 1.51
N SER A 28 14.04 -18.74 0.59
CA SER A 28 13.52 -18.04 -0.58
C SER A 28 12.58 -16.94 -0.08
N SER A 29 13.14 -15.80 0.35
CA SER A 29 12.41 -14.60 0.73
C SER A 29 11.77 -14.09 -0.54
N VAL A 30 10.45 -14.13 -0.62
CA VAL A 30 9.71 -13.59 -1.76
C VAL A 30 10.04 -12.09 -1.84
N GLU A 31 10.55 -11.65 -2.98
CA GLU A 31 10.84 -10.24 -3.24
C GLU A 31 9.54 -9.42 -3.17
N PRO A 32 9.53 -8.21 -2.56
CA PRO A 32 8.31 -7.39 -2.42
C PRO A 32 7.56 -7.17 -3.73
N ALA A 33 8.27 -6.90 -4.83
CA ALA A 33 7.66 -6.73 -6.15
C ALA A 33 6.99 -8.03 -6.66
N ALA A 34 7.56 -9.19 -6.37
CA ALA A 34 6.95 -10.48 -6.71
C ALA A 34 5.73 -10.77 -5.83
N ALA A 35 5.81 -10.47 -4.53
CA ALA A 35 4.69 -10.59 -3.60
C ALA A 35 3.51 -9.70 -4.03
N GLN A 36 3.78 -8.43 -4.39
CA GLN A 36 2.77 -7.49 -4.85
C GLN A 36 2.03 -7.98 -6.10
N ARG A 37 2.74 -8.58 -7.07
CA ARG A 37 2.09 -9.18 -8.26
C ARG A 37 1.18 -10.34 -7.91
N LEU A 38 1.57 -11.18 -6.96
CA LEU A 38 0.74 -12.29 -6.49
C LEU A 38 -0.48 -11.78 -5.73
N VAL A 39 -0.31 -10.82 -4.81
CA VAL A 39 -1.41 -10.17 -4.07
C VAL A 39 -2.42 -9.56 -5.03
N ALA A 40 -1.95 -8.79 -6.03
CA ALA A 40 -2.80 -8.23 -7.06
C ALA A 40 -3.57 -9.30 -7.87
N THR A 41 -2.97 -10.47 -8.08
CA THR A 41 -3.65 -11.57 -8.77
C THR A 41 -4.79 -12.11 -7.91
N PHE A 42 -4.58 -12.30 -6.61
CA PHE A 42 -5.62 -12.83 -5.73
C PHE A 42 -6.75 -11.84 -5.42
N ILE A 43 -6.40 -10.56 -5.21
CA ILE A 43 -7.40 -9.53 -4.87
C ILE A 43 -8.28 -9.19 -6.07
N HIS A 44 -7.73 -9.21 -7.29
CA HIS A 44 -8.43 -8.83 -8.50
C HIS A 44 -8.91 -10.05 -9.32
N ALA A 45 -8.68 -11.28 -8.85
CA ALA A 45 -9.22 -12.49 -9.45
C ALA A 45 -10.76 -12.60 -9.31
N ASP A 46 -11.38 -11.79 -8.44
CA ASP A 46 -12.83 -11.75 -8.21
C ASP A 46 -13.59 -10.83 -9.20
N ASP A 47 -12.99 -10.54 -10.37
CA ASP A 47 -13.69 -9.98 -11.52
C ASP A 47 -14.87 -10.90 -11.91
N PRO A 48 -16.09 -10.37 -12.13
CA PRO A 48 -17.25 -11.17 -12.56
C PRO A 48 -17.01 -12.00 -13.84
N ALA A 49 -15.99 -11.69 -14.66
CA ALA A 49 -15.54 -12.53 -15.77
C ALA A 49 -14.82 -13.83 -15.34
N VAL A 50 -14.42 -13.97 -14.08
CA VAL A 50 -13.60 -15.06 -13.51
C VAL A 50 -14.26 -15.71 -12.27
N GLY A 51 -15.49 -15.34 -11.93
CA GLY A 51 -16.21 -15.82 -10.73
C GLY A 51 -16.35 -17.34 -10.57
N ALA A 52 -16.20 -18.12 -11.65
CA ALA A 52 -16.25 -19.59 -11.59
C ALA A 52 -14.97 -20.25 -11.04
N VAL A 53 -13.84 -19.54 -10.98
CA VAL A 53 -12.55 -20.06 -10.47
C VAL A 53 -12.40 -19.77 -8.97
N VAL A 54 -13.07 -18.73 -8.48
CA VAL A 54 -12.99 -18.19 -7.12
C VAL A 54 -13.62 -19.13 -6.08
N ASP A 55 -14.64 -19.91 -6.46
CA ASP A 55 -15.27 -20.91 -5.60
C ASP A 55 -14.36 -22.12 -5.27
N GLN A 56 -13.18 -22.21 -5.91
CA GLN A 56 -12.23 -23.33 -5.72
C GLN A 56 -11.04 -22.99 -4.81
N LEU A 57 -10.91 -21.74 -4.36
CA LEU A 57 -9.79 -21.32 -3.50
C LEU A 57 -10.08 -21.60 -2.03
N SER A 58 -9.09 -22.16 -1.34
CA SER A 58 -9.21 -22.71 0.03
C SER A 58 -8.78 -21.69 1.10
N ALA A 59 -9.07 -21.95 2.39
CA ALA A 59 -8.58 -21.12 3.50
C ALA A 59 -7.04 -20.96 3.53
N GLU A 60 -6.32 -21.90 2.93
CA GLU A 60 -4.86 -21.81 2.70
C GLU A 60 -4.48 -20.63 1.80
N ASP A 61 -5.33 -20.25 0.85
CA ASP A 61 -5.09 -19.13 -0.07
C ASP A 61 -5.30 -17.78 0.63
N ASP A 62 -6.28 -17.68 1.53
CA ASP A 62 -6.48 -16.47 2.33
C ASP A 62 -5.28 -16.21 3.26
N GLN A 63 -4.74 -17.27 3.88
CA GLN A 63 -3.52 -17.17 4.69
C GLN A 63 -2.30 -16.79 3.86
N ARG A 64 -2.17 -17.33 2.64
CA ARG A 64 -1.10 -16.95 1.70
C ARG A 64 -1.20 -15.49 1.29
N VAL A 65 -2.40 -14.99 1.00
CA VAL A 65 -2.62 -13.57 0.69
C VAL A 65 -2.19 -12.71 1.86
N ALA A 66 -2.59 -13.05 3.09
CA ALA A 66 -2.19 -12.30 4.28
C ALA A 66 -0.66 -12.26 4.46
N THR A 67 0.03 -13.40 4.28
CA THR A 67 1.49 -13.46 4.36
C THR A 67 2.17 -12.66 3.26
N LEU A 68 1.69 -12.72 2.02
CA LEU A 68 2.25 -11.93 0.92
C LEU A 68 2.02 -10.42 1.12
N MET A 69 0.86 -10.04 1.65
CA MET A 69 0.59 -8.65 1.99
C MET A 69 1.54 -8.15 3.07
N ASP A 70 1.85 -8.96 4.08
CA ASP A 70 2.82 -8.59 5.13
C ASP A 70 4.20 -8.31 4.53
N VAL A 71 4.66 -9.12 3.56
CA VAL A 71 5.92 -8.88 2.83
C VAL A 71 5.92 -7.52 2.13
N VAL A 72 4.82 -7.14 1.45
CA VAL A 72 4.74 -5.84 0.76
C VAL A 72 4.60 -4.67 1.73
N LEU A 73 3.80 -4.82 2.79
CA LEU A 73 3.54 -3.75 3.75
C LEU A 73 4.73 -3.48 4.68
N SER A 74 5.58 -4.48 4.90
CA SER A 74 6.84 -4.37 5.67
C SER A 74 8.07 -4.02 4.82
N ASP A 75 7.91 -3.83 3.51
CA ASP A 75 9.00 -3.44 2.61
C ASP A 75 9.71 -2.16 3.12
N PRO A 76 11.01 -2.23 3.46
CA PRO A 76 11.76 -1.10 3.98
C PRO A 76 11.78 0.11 3.06
N ASP A 77 11.90 -0.08 1.74
CA ASP A 77 12.00 1.04 0.79
C ASP A 77 10.68 1.78 0.70
N ARG A 78 9.56 1.04 0.72
CA ARG A 78 8.20 1.58 0.80
C ARG A 78 7.98 2.35 2.11
N LEU A 79 8.43 1.80 3.24
CA LEU A 79 8.29 2.44 4.55
C LEU A 79 9.15 3.70 4.64
N GLN A 80 10.32 3.72 4.01
CA GLN A 80 11.14 4.92 3.88
C GLN A 80 10.43 5.99 3.04
N ALA A 81 9.88 5.63 1.88
CA ALA A 81 9.10 6.56 1.05
C ALA A 81 7.88 7.13 1.80
N LEU A 82 7.23 6.31 2.63
CA LEU A 82 6.13 6.74 3.51
C LEU A 82 6.62 7.73 4.58
N HIS A 83 7.76 7.46 5.20
CA HIS A 83 8.37 8.34 6.19
C HIS A 83 8.75 9.70 5.57
N ASP A 84 9.34 9.68 4.37
CA ASP A 84 9.79 10.88 3.65
C ASP A 84 8.64 11.80 3.24
N SER A 85 7.42 11.25 3.12
CA SER A 85 6.20 12.03 2.94
C SER A 85 5.93 13.00 4.11
N GLY A 86 6.40 12.67 5.32
CA GLY A 86 6.23 13.48 6.54
C GLY A 86 4.77 13.61 7.03
N LEU A 87 3.87 12.73 6.57
CA LEU A 87 2.43 12.86 6.84
C LEU A 87 1.88 11.84 7.85
N MET A 88 2.57 10.72 8.13
CA MET A 88 2.04 9.66 9.01
C MET A 88 1.82 10.07 10.47
N ASP A 89 2.64 11.01 10.96
CA ASP A 89 2.59 11.53 12.32
C ASP A 89 2.26 13.03 12.35
N GLY A 90 1.81 13.56 11.21
CA GLY A 90 1.50 14.98 11.04
C GLY A 90 0.09 15.35 11.48
N LEU A 91 -0.16 16.65 11.55
CA LEU A 91 -1.51 17.19 11.67
C LEU A 91 -2.31 16.91 10.38
N PRO A 92 -3.65 16.77 10.46
CA PRO A 92 -4.50 16.64 9.28
C PRO A 92 -4.20 17.73 8.24
N ASN A 93 -4.12 17.32 6.97
CA ASN A 93 -3.78 18.24 5.89
C ASN A 93 -5.07 18.79 5.26
N VAL A 94 -5.31 20.09 5.42
CA VAL A 94 -6.53 20.76 4.92
C VAL A 94 -6.72 20.59 3.41
N ALA A 95 -5.64 20.55 2.63
CA ALA A 95 -5.73 20.32 1.19
C ALA A 95 -6.14 18.88 0.88
N LEU A 96 -5.64 17.89 1.62
CA LEU A 96 -6.06 16.50 1.47
C LEU A 96 -7.50 16.28 1.96
N ASP A 97 -7.93 16.95 3.02
CA ASP A 97 -9.34 16.96 3.45
C ASP A 97 -10.25 17.56 2.36
N GLN A 98 -9.79 18.61 1.65
CA GLN A 98 -10.53 19.19 0.54
C GLN A 98 -10.66 18.22 -0.63
N ILE A 99 -9.59 17.49 -0.97
CA ILE A 99 -9.64 16.47 -2.02
C ILE A 99 -10.61 15.34 -1.63
N ALA A 100 -10.60 14.91 -0.36
CA ALA A 100 -11.56 13.94 0.13
C ALA A 100 -13.01 14.43 0.01
N ARG A 101 -13.31 15.70 0.38
CA ARG A 101 -14.64 16.29 0.17
C ARG A 101 -15.03 16.37 -1.31
N MET A 102 -14.14 16.83 -2.18
CA MET A 102 -14.39 16.84 -3.62
C MET A 102 -14.68 15.45 -4.19
N THR A 103 -14.02 14.43 -3.65
CA THR A 103 -14.28 13.03 -4.01
C THR A 103 -15.70 12.63 -3.64
N THR A 104 -16.14 12.91 -2.42
CA THR A 104 -17.51 12.60 -2.01
C THR A 104 -18.56 13.36 -2.80
N ASP A 105 -18.30 14.63 -3.11
CA ASP A 105 -19.23 15.46 -3.88
C ASP A 105 -19.35 14.98 -5.34
N ALA A 106 -18.22 14.67 -5.97
CA ALA A 106 -18.18 14.26 -7.37
C ALA A 106 -18.75 12.86 -7.59
N LEU A 107 -18.51 11.94 -6.65
CA LEU A 107 -18.98 10.57 -6.77
C LEU A 107 -20.37 10.41 -6.13
N GLY A 108 -20.74 11.18 -5.12
CA GLY A 108 -21.99 11.03 -4.38
C GLY A 108 -21.93 9.86 -3.37
N THR A 109 -20.82 9.74 -2.67
CA THR A 109 -20.51 8.72 -1.64
C THR A 109 -20.53 9.36 -0.25
N SER A 110 -20.71 8.55 0.79
CA SER A 110 -20.77 9.04 2.18
C SER A 110 -19.41 9.43 2.75
N LEU A 111 -18.36 8.66 2.43
CA LEU A 111 -17.04 8.85 3.01
C LEU A 111 -15.95 8.77 1.94
N ALA A 112 -14.93 9.61 2.10
CA ALA A 112 -13.69 9.52 1.34
C ALA A 112 -12.50 9.91 2.20
N SER A 113 -11.34 9.36 1.86
CA SER A 113 -10.10 9.70 2.52
C SER A 113 -8.88 9.55 1.61
N VAL A 114 -7.88 10.36 1.91
CA VAL A 114 -6.49 10.10 1.55
C VAL A 114 -5.87 9.36 2.73
N THR A 115 -5.58 8.08 2.52
CA THR A 115 -5.11 7.16 3.56
C THR A 115 -3.67 6.75 3.29
N LEU A 116 -2.82 6.87 4.29
CA LEU A 116 -1.47 6.36 4.29
C LEU A 116 -1.41 5.06 5.09
N VAL A 117 -0.61 4.11 4.62
CA VAL A 117 -0.59 2.74 5.17
C VAL A 117 0.81 2.40 5.66
N GLY A 118 0.98 2.38 6.98
CA GLY A 118 2.19 1.89 7.63
C GLY A 118 2.20 0.37 7.78
N GLN A 119 3.12 -0.14 8.60
CA GLN A 119 3.25 -1.57 8.86
C GLN A 119 2.15 -2.10 9.80
N ASP A 120 1.74 -1.33 10.80
CA ASP A 120 0.84 -1.74 11.88
C ASP A 120 -0.46 -0.92 11.96
N ARG A 121 -0.44 0.29 11.39
CA ARG A 121 -1.56 1.24 11.38
C ARG A 121 -1.74 1.90 10.02
N GLN A 122 -2.93 2.47 9.84
CA GLN A 122 -3.21 3.44 8.78
C GLN A 122 -3.40 4.83 9.38
N PHE A 123 -3.11 5.87 8.59
CA PHE A 123 -3.38 7.25 8.96
C PHE A 123 -4.18 7.96 7.86
N LEU A 124 -5.27 8.61 8.25
CA LEU A 124 -6.12 9.38 7.36
C LEU A 124 -5.58 10.81 7.21
N ALA A 125 -4.59 10.99 6.34
CA ALA A 125 -3.95 12.28 6.05
C ALA A 125 -4.94 13.34 5.52
N GLY A 126 -6.02 12.89 4.86
CA GLY A 126 -7.18 13.69 4.52
C GLY A 126 -8.48 12.88 4.64
N CYS A 127 -9.58 13.50 5.08
CA CYS A 127 -10.89 12.88 5.19
C CYS A 127 -12.02 13.92 5.09
N ASN A 128 -13.17 13.54 4.54
CA ASN A 128 -14.33 14.41 4.43
C ASN A 128 -15.07 14.60 5.76
N VAL A 129 -14.74 13.83 6.80
CA VAL A 129 -15.32 13.95 8.15
C VAL A 129 -14.31 14.51 9.18
N PRO A 130 -14.81 15.25 10.19
CA PRO A 130 -13.97 15.74 11.28
C PRO A 130 -13.42 14.60 12.12
N GLU A 131 -12.28 14.84 12.78
CA GLU A 131 -11.64 13.83 13.65
C GLU A 131 -12.46 13.50 14.89
N THR A 132 -13.34 14.41 15.33
CA THR A 132 -14.24 14.19 16.47
C THR A 132 -15.17 13.01 16.17
N GLY A 133 -14.94 11.89 16.86
CA GLY A 133 -15.69 10.64 16.63
C GLY A 133 -15.17 9.81 15.46
N PHE A 134 -14.12 10.26 14.76
CA PHE A 134 -13.47 9.54 13.67
C PHE A 134 -11.94 9.69 13.73
N PRO A 135 -11.26 8.96 14.64
CA PRO A 135 -9.81 9.05 14.81
C PRO A 135 -9.07 8.82 13.50
N ARG A 136 -8.09 9.70 13.20
CA ARG A 136 -7.32 9.62 11.95
C ARG A 136 -6.33 8.46 11.94
N SER A 137 -5.75 8.11 13.09
CA SER A 137 -4.91 6.92 13.26
C SER A 137 -5.77 5.72 13.63
N ARG A 138 -5.65 4.62 12.88
CA ARG A 138 -6.48 3.43 13.06
C ARG A 138 -5.67 2.14 12.88
N PRO A 139 -6.03 1.04 13.58
CA PRO A 139 -5.41 -0.26 13.34
C PRO A 139 -5.49 -0.69 11.88
N LEU A 140 -4.44 -1.35 11.39
CA LEU A 140 -4.39 -1.87 10.02
C LEU A 140 -5.44 -2.98 9.77
N THR A 141 -5.92 -3.65 10.82
CA THR A 141 -7.02 -4.63 10.76
C THR A 141 -8.34 -4.02 10.27
N LEU A 142 -8.52 -2.70 10.36
CA LEU A 142 -9.68 -1.98 9.85
C LEU A 142 -9.46 -1.38 8.45
N SER A 143 -8.26 -1.51 7.86
CA SER A 143 -7.92 -0.84 6.61
C SER A 143 -8.35 -1.64 5.39
N PHE A 144 -9.17 -1.04 4.53
CA PHE A 144 -9.34 -1.50 3.14
C PHE A 144 -8.19 -1.00 2.25
N SER A 145 -7.66 0.19 2.52
CA SER A 145 -6.55 0.79 1.76
C SER A 145 -5.30 -0.08 1.72
N LYS A 146 -5.06 -0.93 2.74
CA LYS A 146 -3.94 -1.89 2.72
C LYS A 146 -3.99 -2.86 1.54
N PHE A 147 -5.17 -3.23 1.06
CA PHE A 147 -5.33 -4.12 -0.11
C PHE A 147 -4.90 -3.42 -1.41
N VAL A 148 -5.22 -2.13 -1.55
CA VAL A 148 -4.76 -1.28 -2.67
C VAL A 148 -3.25 -1.10 -2.60
N VAL A 149 -2.71 -0.78 -1.42
CA VAL A 149 -1.26 -0.60 -1.23
C VAL A 149 -0.49 -1.89 -1.51
N ALA A 150 -0.94 -3.01 -0.95
CA ALA A 150 -0.29 -4.30 -1.11
C ALA A 150 -0.40 -4.86 -2.53
N SER A 151 -1.41 -4.47 -3.32
CA SER A 151 -1.53 -4.85 -4.73
C SER A 151 -0.89 -3.84 -5.69
N GLY A 152 -0.70 -2.59 -5.27
CA GLY A 152 -0.28 -1.49 -6.14
C GLY A 152 -1.30 -1.17 -7.24
N ARG A 153 -2.57 -1.58 -7.07
CA ARG A 153 -3.62 -1.47 -8.10
C ARG A 153 -4.91 -0.93 -7.52
N THR A 154 -5.69 -0.25 -8.37
CA THR A 154 -7.03 0.21 -8.02
C THR A 154 -7.89 -0.97 -7.58
N LEU A 155 -8.49 -0.89 -6.39
CA LEU A 155 -9.44 -1.87 -5.88
C LEU A 155 -10.86 -1.34 -6.08
N ILE A 156 -11.73 -2.14 -6.70
CA ILE A 156 -13.14 -1.81 -6.93
C ILE A 156 -13.97 -2.92 -6.28
N VAL A 157 -14.82 -2.54 -5.32
CA VAL A 157 -15.69 -3.45 -4.59
C VAL A 157 -17.11 -2.89 -4.63
N HIS A 158 -17.98 -3.54 -5.39
CA HIS A 158 -19.38 -3.14 -5.50
C HIS A 158 -20.21 -3.54 -4.29
N ASP A 159 -19.91 -4.71 -3.70
CA ASP A 159 -20.59 -5.25 -2.53
C ASP A 159 -19.64 -6.19 -1.77
N ALA A 160 -19.01 -5.66 -0.72
CA ALA A 160 -18.05 -6.36 0.12
C ALA A 160 -18.70 -7.49 0.94
N THR A 161 -20.01 -7.43 1.18
CA THR A 161 -20.73 -8.48 1.93
C THR A 161 -20.83 -9.79 1.17
N LYS A 162 -20.69 -9.74 -0.16
CA LYS A 162 -20.70 -10.90 -1.07
C LYS A 162 -19.30 -11.35 -1.50
N HIS A 163 -18.28 -10.55 -1.21
CA HIS A 163 -16.92 -10.82 -1.64
C HIS A 163 -16.23 -11.77 -0.66
N ARG A 164 -15.65 -12.88 -1.12
CA ARG A 164 -15.06 -13.92 -0.24
C ARG A 164 -14.03 -13.35 0.74
N LEU A 165 -13.07 -12.58 0.21
CA LEU A 165 -12.01 -11.95 1.00
C LEU A 165 -12.48 -10.84 1.96
N PHE A 166 -13.59 -10.16 1.66
CA PHE A 166 -14.00 -8.96 2.40
C PHE A 166 -15.22 -9.18 3.30
N ALA A 167 -16.05 -10.18 3.05
CA ALA A 167 -17.27 -10.41 3.82
C ALA A 167 -16.98 -10.57 5.32
N GLN A 168 -15.85 -11.21 5.68
CA GLN A 168 -15.41 -11.39 7.06
C GLN A 168 -14.56 -10.23 7.61
N HIS A 169 -14.29 -9.20 6.80
CA HIS A 169 -13.47 -8.08 7.22
C HIS A 169 -14.20 -7.26 8.31
N PRO A 170 -13.54 -6.85 9.41
CA PRO A 170 -14.21 -6.20 10.54
C PRO A 170 -14.99 -4.93 10.16
N ALA A 171 -14.48 -4.14 9.20
CA ALA A 171 -15.18 -2.95 8.71
C ALA A 171 -16.47 -3.27 7.93
N VAL A 172 -16.57 -4.45 7.31
CA VAL A 172 -17.77 -4.93 6.61
C VAL A 172 -18.77 -5.49 7.63
N GLN A 173 -18.30 -6.32 8.55
CA GLN A 173 -19.12 -6.87 9.65
C GLN A 173 -19.71 -5.76 10.55
N GLY A 174 -18.98 -4.65 10.72
CA GLY A 174 -19.46 -3.47 11.43
C GLY A 174 -20.37 -2.55 10.62
N GLY A 175 -20.68 -2.88 9.35
CA GLY A 175 -21.54 -2.07 8.47
C GLY A 175 -20.93 -0.73 8.03
N VAL A 176 -19.62 -0.54 8.17
CA VAL A 176 -18.95 0.73 7.84
C VAL A 176 -18.55 0.79 6.37
N VAL A 177 -18.22 -0.35 5.79
CA VAL A 177 -17.77 -0.47 4.40
C VAL A 177 -18.56 -1.60 3.73
N VAL A 178 -19.44 -1.27 2.80
CA VAL A 178 -20.13 -2.24 1.94
C VAL A 178 -19.75 -2.05 0.49
N ALA A 179 -19.61 -0.82 0.00
CA ALA A 179 -19.01 -0.55 -1.29
C ALA A 179 -17.73 0.25 -1.10
N PHE A 180 -16.68 -0.06 -1.86
CA PHE A 180 -15.39 0.60 -1.74
C PHE A 180 -14.75 0.76 -3.11
N VAL A 181 -14.13 1.90 -3.37
CA VAL A 181 -13.17 2.07 -4.46
C VAL A 181 -11.95 2.84 -3.95
N GLY A 182 -10.77 2.35 -4.27
CA GLY A 182 -9.51 2.98 -3.84
C GLY A 182 -8.47 2.95 -4.96
N VAL A 183 -7.88 4.11 -5.25
CA VAL A 183 -6.80 4.29 -6.23
C VAL A 183 -5.47 4.47 -5.49
N PRO A 184 -4.41 3.74 -5.89
CA PRO A 184 -3.10 3.81 -5.22
C PRO A 184 -2.44 5.18 -5.42
N LEU A 185 -1.71 5.62 -4.39
CA LEU A 185 -0.77 6.75 -4.48
C LEU A 185 0.64 6.19 -4.55
N ILE A 186 1.27 6.39 -5.70
CA ILE A 186 2.55 5.78 -6.09
C ILE A 186 3.58 6.89 -6.28
N ASP A 187 4.77 6.73 -5.69
CA ASP A 187 5.88 7.66 -5.88
C ASP A 187 6.58 7.44 -7.25
N SER A 188 7.60 8.25 -7.54
CA SER A 188 8.37 8.15 -8.78
C SER A 188 9.23 6.89 -8.89
N GLN A 189 9.46 6.19 -7.78
CA GLN A 189 10.23 4.95 -7.70
C GLN A 189 9.34 3.71 -7.77
N GLY A 190 8.01 3.89 -7.78
CA GLY A 190 7.03 2.79 -7.84
C GLY A 190 6.53 2.33 -6.47
N HIS A 191 6.92 2.98 -5.37
CA HIS A 191 6.43 2.63 -4.04
C HIS A 191 5.00 3.13 -3.85
N THR A 192 4.09 2.21 -3.55
CA THR A 192 2.73 2.56 -3.15
C THR A 192 2.71 2.78 -1.65
N ILE A 193 2.39 4.00 -1.19
CA ILE A 193 2.40 4.33 0.26
C ILE A 193 1.01 4.61 0.83
N GLY A 194 0.03 4.79 -0.04
CA GLY A 194 -1.33 5.17 0.37
C GLY A 194 -2.34 5.07 -0.76
N THR A 195 -3.52 5.63 -0.52
CA THR A 195 -4.66 5.59 -1.43
C THR A 195 -5.48 6.87 -1.35
N LEU A 196 -6.05 7.32 -2.47
CA LEU A 196 -7.30 8.08 -2.43
C LEU A 196 -8.44 7.07 -2.58
N SER A 197 -9.36 7.06 -1.63
CA SER A 197 -10.42 6.06 -1.57
C SER A 197 -11.74 6.65 -1.12
N THR A 198 -12.83 6.02 -1.53
CA THR A 198 -14.18 6.37 -1.12
C THR A 198 -15.06 5.12 -0.95
N TRP A 199 -16.01 5.19 -0.03
CA TRP A 199 -16.85 4.06 0.34
C TRP A 199 -18.23 4.48 0.84
N ASP A 200 -19.12 3.50 0.86
CA ASP A 200 -20.51 3.59 1.33
C ASP A 200 -20.88 2.38 2.20
N ASP A 201 -21.92 2.52 2.99
CA ASP A 201 -22.52 1.50 3.87
C ASP A 201 -23.58 0.62 3.16
N HIS A 202 -23.78 0.83 1.86
CA HIS A 202 -24.68 0.07 1.01
C HIS A 202 -24.01 -0.29 -0.33
N PRO A 203 -24.47 -1.35 -1.01
CA PRO A 203 -23.89 -1.76 -2.29
C PRO A 203 -23.98 -0.67 -3.35
N ARG A 204 -22.97 -0.62 -4.23
CA ARG A 204 -22.86 0.45 -5.22
C ARG A 204 -22.19 -0.01 -6.51
N HIS A 205 -22.77 0.39 -7.63
CA HIS A 205 -22.15 0.20 -8.95
C HIS A 205 -21.19 1.37 -9.27
N TRP A 206 -19.89 1.08 -9.32
CA TRP A 206 -18.83 2.01 -9.72
C TRP A 206 -18.69 2.01 -11.23
N THR A 207 -18.93 3.16 -11.86
CA THR A 207 -18.77 3.33 -13.30
C THR A 207 -17.31 3.63 -13.67
N THR A 208 -16.92 3.32 -14.90
CA THR A 208 -15.60 3.71 -15.44
C THR A 208 -15.36 5.21 -15.36
N GLY A 209 -16.39 6.04 -15.58
CA GLY A 209 -16.31 7.49 -15.40
C GLY A 209 -16.00 7.93 -13.96
N GLN A 210 -16.64 7.31 -12.96
CA GLN A 210 -16.34 7.58 -11.55
C GLN A 210 -14.94 7.13 -11.16
N ILE A 211 -14.49 5.98 -11.67
CA ILE A 211 -13.13 5.48 -11.46
C ILE A 211 -12.11 6.44 -12.08
N GLN A 212 -12.39 6.98 -13.27
CA GLN A 212 -11.52 7.98 -13.89
C GLN A 212 -11.44 9.27 -13.06
N ILE A 213 -12.58 9.81 -12.61
CA ILE A 213 -12.61 11.01 -11.75
C ILE A 213 -11.79 10.79 -10.48
N LEU A 214 -11.96 9.63 -9.82
CA LEU A 214 -11.19 9.28 -8.64
C LEU A 214 -9.69 9.16 -8.94
N THR A 215 -9.34 8.62 -10.11
CA THR A 215 -7.95 8.50 -10.56
C THR A 215 -7.32 9.88 -10.78
N ASP A 216 -8.04 10.80 -11.41
CA ASP A 216 -7.58 12.17 -11.63
C ASP A 216 -7.40 12.91 -10.29
N LEU A 217 -8.33 12.78 -9.36
CA LEU A 217 -8.20 13.34 -8.00
C LEU A 217 -7.06 12.69 -7.20
N ALA A 218 -6.79 11.40 -7.42
CA ALA A 218 -5.67 10.72 -6.78
C ALA A 218 -4.33 11.28 -7.26
N GLN A 219 -4.21 11.63 -8.55
CA GLN A 219 -3.03 12.32 -9.08
C GLN A 219 -2.84 13.69 -8.43
N VAL A 220 -3.93 14.45 -8.23
CA VAL A 220 -3.87 15.73 -7.50
C VAL A 220 -3.43 15.51 -6.05
N ALA A 221 -3.96 14.50 -5.37
CA ALA A 221 -3.54 14.14 -4.01
C ALA A 221 -2.06 13.77 -3.95
N ALA A 222 -1.56 13.01 -4.92
CA ALA A 222 -0.16 12.61 -5.02
C ALA A 222 0.79 13.83 -5.00
N THR A 223 0.44 14.94 -5.67
CA THR A 223 1.25 16.18 -5.65
C THR A 223 1.35 16.85 -4.27
N LYS A 224 0.50 16.45 -3.32
CA LYS A 224 0.50 16.94 -1.94
C LYS A 224 1.12 15.93 -0.97
N VAL A 225 1.19 14.66 -1.37
CA VAL A 225 1.77 13.57 -0.59
C VAL A 225 3.26 13.43 -0.85
N PHE A 226 3.66 13.44 -2.14
CA PHE A 226 5.05 13.37 -2.56
C PHE A 226 5.56 14.79 -2.80
N ARG A 227 6.65 15.16 -2.12
CA ARG A 227 7.31 16.46 -2.23
C ARG A 227 8.44 16.43 -3.25
#